data_AF-A0A5E4JZ84-F1
#
_entry.id   AF-A0A5E4JZ84-F1
#
_cell.length_a   1.000
_cell.length_b   1.000
_cell.length_c   1.000
_cell.angle_alpha   90.00
_cell.angle_beta   90.00
_cell.angle_gamma   90.00
#
_symmetry.space_group_name_H-M   'P 1'
#
loop_
_entity.id
_entity.type
_entity.pdbx_description
1 polymer ?
#
loop_
_entity_poly.entity_id
_entity_poly.type
_entity_poly.pdbx_seq_one_letter_code
_entity_poly.pdbx_strand_id
1 'polypeptide(L)' 'MVKIKIDTEKCIGCGLCFNICPQVFAMGKDGKAFVKAQKDISCVKEALESCPVSAISE' A
#
# COMPACT_ATOMS: atom_id res chain seq x y z
N MET A 1 2.71 10.75 14.08
CA MET A 1 3.11 10.85 12.66
C MET A 1 2.85 9.49 12.05
N VAL A 2 1.83 9.37 11.19
CA VAL A 2 1.53 8.11 10.48
C VAL A 2 2.66 7.85 9.49
N LYS A 3 3.29 6.67 9.54
CA LYS A 3 4.38 6.28 8.63
C LYS A 3 4.01 4.98 7.96
N ILE A 4 3.43 5.14 6.77
CA ILE A 4 2.95 4.05 5.95
C ILE A 4 4.15 3.21 5.48
N LYS A 5 4.08 1.91 5.69
CA LYS A 5 5.10 0.93 5.30
C LYS A 5 4.46 -0.24 4.56
N ILE A 6 5.22 -0.81 3.63
CA ILE A 6 4.85 -2.04 2.94
C ILE A 6 5.91 -3.09 3.21
N ASP A 7 5.46 -4.24 3.70
CA ASP A 7 6.25 -5.45 3.83
C ASP A 7 6.33 -6.13 2.45
N THR A 8 7.49 -6.00 1.79
CA THR A 8 7.72 -6.56 0.45
C THR A 8 7.82 -8.08 0.45
N GLU A 9 8.10 -8.69 1.60
CA GLU A 9 8.13 -10.16 1.74
C GLU A 9 6.71 -10.72 1.72
N LYS A 10 5.77 -10.05 2.42
CA LYS A 10 4.35 -10.43 2.39
C LYS A 10 3.64 -9.98 1.12
N CYS A 11 4.06 -8.87 0.51
CA CYS A 11 3.39 -8.31 -0.66
C CYS A 11 3.39 -9.29 -1.84
N ILE A 12 2.21 -9.70 -2.29
CA ILE A 12 2.05 -10.60 -3.44
C ILE A 12 1.80 -9.88 -4.78
N GLY A 13 1.85 -8.55 -4.80
CA GLY A 13 1.65 -7.79 -6.04
C GLY A 13 0.21 -7.73 -6.55
N CYS A 14 -0.81 -7.89 -5.68
CA CYS A 14 -2.21 -7.94 -6.12
C CYS A 14 -2.78 -6.62 -6.69
N GLY A 15 -2.11 -5.49 -6.45
CA GLY A 15 -2.48 -4.19 -7.02
C GLY A 15 -3.65 -3.45 -6.34
N LEU A 16 -4.32 -4.04 -5.34
CA LEU A 16 -5.48 -3.41 -4.68
C LEU A 16 -5.15 -2.04 -4.05
N CYS A 17 -3.99 -1.91 -3.41
CA CYS A 17 -3.59 -0.67 -2.74
C CYS A 17 -3.46 0.54 -3.68
N PHE A 18 -2.87 0.38 -4.86
CA PHE A 18 -2.78 1.47 -5.83
C PHE A 18 -4.10 1.72 -6.54
N ASN A 19 -4.96 0.70 -6.69
CA ASN A 19 -6.32 0.89 -7.23
C ASN A 19 -7.19 1.71 -6.27
N ILE A 20 -7.10 1.46 -4.96
CA ILE A 20 -7.85 2.17 -3.93
C ILE A 20 -7.26 3.57 -3.68
N CYS A 21 -5.95 3.65 -3.51
CA CYS A 21 -5.28 4.88 -3.09
C CYS A 21 -4.03 5.12 -3.97
N PRO A 22 -4.23 5.46 -5.27
CA PRO A 22 -3.14 5.68 -6.22
C PRO A 22 -2.27 6.88 -5.83
N GLN A 23 -2.71 7.70 -4.88
CA GLN A 23 -2.01 8.89 -4.39
C GLN A 23 -0.85 8.54 -3.46
N VAL A 24 -0.93 7.38 -2.80
CA VAL A 24 0.00 6.92 -1.75
C VAL A 24 0.76 5.68 -2.20
N PHE A 25 0.11 4.77 -2.91
CA PHE A 25 0.70 3.51 -3.35
C PHE A 25 0.98 3.50 -4.85
N ALA A 26 2.03 2.80 -5.24
CA ALA A 26 2.36 2.49 -6.63
C ALA A 26 2.94 1.07 -6.71
N MET A 27 2.97 0.51 -7.92
CA MET A 27 3.56 -0.80 -8.19
C MET A 27 4.93 -0.63 -8.85
N GLY A 28 5.94 -1.31 -8.31
CA GLY A 28 7.29 -1.37 -8.83
C GLY A 28 7.41 -2.34 -10.00
N LYS A 29 8.55 -2.28 -10.68
CA LYS A 29 8.88 -3.19 -11.80
C LYS A 29 9.11 -4.64 -11.36
N ASP A 30 9.33 -4.85 -10.08
CA ASP A 30 9.43 -6.14 -9.39
C ASP A 30 8.06 -6.77 -9.07
N GLY A 31 6.97 -6.11 -9.46
CA GLY A 31 5.60 -6.52 -9.15
C GLY A 31 5.20 -6.27 -7.70
N LYS A 32 6.02 -5.56 -6.91
CA LYS A 32 5.73 -5.26 -5.49
C LYS A 32 5.15 -3.87 -5.35
N ALA A 33 4.29 -3.69 -4.36
CA ALA A 33 3.79 -2.36 -4.02
C ALA A 33 4.87 -1.59 -3.25
N PHE A 34 4.94 -0.28 -3.45
CA PHE A 34 5.75 0.64 -2.65
C PHE A 34 4.96 1.91 -2.33
N VAL A 35 5.37 2.61 -1.27
CA VAL A 35 4.77 3.89 -0.86
C VAL A 35 5.42 5.01 -1.68
N LYS A 36 4.66 5.63 -2.57
CA LYS A 36 5.14 6.74 -3.40
C LYS A 36 5.05 8.09 -2.68
N ALA A 37 4.13 8.24 -1.72
CA ALA A 37 3.96 9.45 -0.93
C ALA A 37 3.43 9.12 0.47
N GLN A 38 4.01 9.72 1.50
CA GLN A 38 3.51 9.64 2.88
C GLN A 38 2.39 10.67 3.05
N LYS A 39 1.12 10.23 3.03
CA LYS A 39 -0.05 11.08 3.24
C LYS A 39 -1.06 10.35 4.11
N ASP A 40 -1.57 11.02 5.13
CA ASP A 40 -2.67 10.52 5.95
C ASP A 40 -4.00 10.99 5.33
N ILE A 41 -4.55 10.16 4.44
CA ILE A 41 -5.81 10.42 3.73
C ILE A 41 -6.74 9.22 3.87
N SER A 42 -8.05 9.43 3.75
CA SER A 42 -9.07 8.41 4.01
C SER A 42 -8.85 7.09 3.26
N CYS A 43 -8.37 7.13 2.01
CA CYS A 43 -8.14 5.91 1.22
C CYS A 43 -7.00 5.03 1.72
N VAL A 44 -6.12 5.53 2.61
CA VAL A 44 -5.05 4.71 3.19
C VAL A 44 -5.62 3.61 4.06
N LYS A 45 -6.59 3.94 4.93
CA LYS A 45 -7.23 2.96 5.82
C LYS A 45 -7.92 1.85 5.03
N GLU A 46 -8.67 2.23 3.99
CA GLU A 46 -9.32 1.29 3.08
C GLU A 46 -8.31 0.38 2.36
N ALA A 47 -7.16 0.92 1.95
CA ALA A 47 -6.10 0.13 1.34
C ALA A 47 -5.43 -0.84 2.33
N LEU A 48 -5.28 -0.46 3.61
CA LEU A 48 -4.80 -1.36 4.66
C LEU A 48 -5.77 -2.54 4.86
N GLU A 49 -7.06 -2.28 5.01
CA GLU A 49 -8.09 -3.30 5.24
C GLU A 49 -8.28 -4.22 4.02
N SER A 50 -8.12 -3.68 2.82
CA SER A 50 -8.26 -4.45 1.57
C SER A 50 -7.04 -5.28 1.23
N CYS A 51 -5.93 -5.18 1.96
CA CYS A 51 -4.73 -5.95 1.67
C CYS A 51 -4.92 -7.42 2.09
N PRO A 52 -5.01 -8.39 1.15
CA PRO A 52 -5.35 -9.78 1.47
C PRO A 52 -4.27 -10.51 2.27
N VAL A 53 -3.07 -9.95 2.30
CA VAL A 53 -1.88 -10.49 2.97
C VAL A 53 -1.39 -9.56 4.09
N SER A 54 -2.17 -8.51 4.41
CA SER A 54 -1.87 -7.53 5.45
C SER A 54 -0.43 -7.02 5.38
N ALA A 55 0.05 -6.73 4.17
CA ALA A 55 1.40 -6.25 3.90
C ALA A 55 1.57 -4.75 4.16
N ILE A 56 0.50 -4.02 4.47
CA ILE A 56 0.50 -2.56 4.64
C ILE A 56 0.28 -2.24 6.12
N SER A 57 1.07 -1.31 6.66
CA SER A 57 0.99 -0.83 8.05
C SER A 57 1.20 0.68 8.12
N GLU A 58 0.71 1.34 9.17
CA GLU A 58 0.75 2.79 9.39
C GLU A 58 1.58 3.22 10.62
#